data_AF-A0A183UQR7-F1
#
_entry.id   AF-A0A183UQR7-F1
#
_cell.length_a   1.000
_cell.length_b   1.000
_cell.length_c   1.000
_cell.angle_alpha   90.00
_cell.angle_beta   90.00
_cell.angle_gamma   90.00
#
_symmetry.space_group_name_H-M   'P 1'
#
loop_
_entity.id
_entity.type
_entity.pdbx_description
1 polymer ?
#
loop_
_entity_poly.entity_id
_entity_poly.type
_entity_poly.pdbx_seq_one_letter_code
_entity_poly.pdbx_strand_id
1 'polypeptide(L)'
;MCEWERNELDDESERAIRQCSQLIRSFERQIRSDTQLRASDEAAHLEGVARILESYLRKIAKIITELRSVRVRKTAEMKKMIRLSTLVQIHKNKLRNEALAHEDESNGDENQTKLDRFHRETSSNSVPLPQESTSGLRKRRSGEKGDVNRTTKEEQSEVAPFVEGYRLAEDRWEQIPASTDEPLSEEERVQMVAENEKLYAKLAQVDSDILRIEKQMNQIHRLQETFAEKVLDQERDINFVSETTVHSVENIREGNEQIRQAIQNMASRRVILLFCIIVLTFTLLFLDWYNP
;
A
#
# COMPACT_ATOMS: atom_id res chain seq x y z
N MET A 1 7.78 10.30 -4.68
CA MET A 1 8.26 11.45 -3.90
C MET A 1 9.78 11.53 -3.97
N CYS A 2 10.32 12.60 -4.51
CA CYS A 2 11.77 12.79 -4.67
C CYS A 2 12.46 13.13 -3.32
N GLU A 3 13.79 13.01 -3.20
CA GLU A 3 14.51 13.42 -1.96
C GLU A 3 14.35 14.92 -1.71
N TRP A 4 14.36 15.74 -2.76
CA TRP A 4 14.19 17.19 -2.65
C TRP A 4 12.81 17.57 -2.09
N GLU A 5 11.75 16.96 -2.62
CA GLU A 5 10.34 17.21 -2.24
C GLU A 5 10.10 16.84 -0.77
N ARG A 6 10.81 15.82 -0.28
CA ARG A 6 10.78 15.41 1.13
C ARG A 6 11.51 16.36 2.06
N ASN A 7 12.58 17.01 1.60
CA ASN A 7 13.29 18.03 2.38
C ASN A 7 12.48 19.34 2.45
N GLU A 8 11.83 19.72 1.34
CA GLU A 8 10.95 20.89 1.33
C GLU A 8 9.81 20.74 2.33
N LEU A 9 9.19 19.55 2.39
CA LEU A 9 8.14 19.25 3.35
C LEU A 9 8.62 19.35 4.81
N ASP A 10 9.86 18.98 5.09
CA ASP A 10 10.43 19.15 6.43
C ASP A 10 10.66 20.61 6.77
N ASP A 11 11.20 21.38 5.84
CA ASP A 11 11.45 22.80 6.05
C ASP A 11 10.12 23.53 6.28
N GLU A 12 9.07 23.18 5.54
CA GLU A 12 7.72 23.69 5.75
C GLU A 12 7.16 23.29 7.13
N SER A 13 7.32 22.02 7.52
CA SER A 13 6.89 21.55 8.84
C SER A 13 7.61 22.27 9.98
N GLU A 14 8.91 22.55 9.81
CA GLU A 14 9.71 23.27 10.80
C GLU A 14 9.33 24.75 10.88
N ARG A 15 9.04 25.38 9.73
CA ARG A 15 8.47 26.74 9.68
C ARG A 15 7.12 26.79 10.41
N ALA A 16 6.24 25.83 10.16
CA ALA A 16 4.93 25.75 10.81
C ALA A 16 5.05 25.58 12.34
N ILE A 17 5.90 24.67 12.84
CA ILE A 17 6.13 24.50 14.29
C ILE A 17 6.65 25.79 14.93
N ARG A 18 7.57 26.50 14.26
CA ARG A 18 8.08 27.79 14.75
C ARG A 18 6.98 28.85 14.80
N GLN A 19 6.16 28.95 13.76
CA GLN A 19 5.03 29.89 13.71
C GLN A 19 4.01 29.59 14.82
N CYS A 20 3.61 28.33 14.99
CA CYS A 20 2.72 27.92 16.08
C CYS A 20 3.32 28.26 17.46
N SER A 21 4.62 28.03 17.66
CA SER A 21 5.31 28.37 18.90
C SER A 21 5.30 29.88 19.17
N GLN A 22 5.48 30.70 18.13
CA GLN A 22 5.42 32.16 18.23
C GLN A 22 4.01 32.65 18.56
N LEU A 23 2.99 32.05 17.93
CA LEU A 23 1.58 32.36 18.18
C LEU A 23 1.16 32.00 19.62
N ILE A 24 1.59 30.85 20.13
CA ILE A 24 1.36 30.47 21.53
C ILE A 24 2.02 31.48 22.48
N ARG A 25 3.26 31.89 22.21
CA ARG A 25 3.96 32.91 23.02
C ARG A 25 3.32 34.30 22.92
N SER A 26 2.75 34.69 21.78
CA SER A 26 1.99 35.94 21.68
C SER A 26 0.68 35.85 22.46
N PHE A 27 0.00 34.72 22.38
CA PHE A 27 -1.24 34.46 23.12
C PHE A 27 -1.00 34.52 24.63
N GLU A 28 0.05 33.88 25.13
CA GLU A 28 0.46 33.98 26.55
C GLU A 28 0.81 35.40 26.99
N ARG A 29 1.45 36.20 26.12
CA ARG A 29 1.73 37.61 26.43
C ARG A 29 0.45 38.43 26.47
N GLN A 30 -0.48 38.17 25.55
CA GLN A 30 -1.77 38.83 25.50
C GLN A 30 -2.60 38.54 26.76
N ILE A 31 -2.65 37.28 27.21
CA ILE A 31 -3.30 36.88 28.47
C ILE A 31 -2.71 37.65 29.66
N ARG A 32 -1.37 37.79 29.71
CA ARG A 32 -0.68 38.48 30.82
C ARG A 32 -0.84 40.01 30.78
N SER A 33 -1.01 40.60 29.59
CA SER A 33 -1.13 42.05 29.41
C SER A 33 -2.56 42.58 29.55
N ASP A 34 -3.56 41.74 29.33
CA ASP A 34 -4.95 42.19 29.30
C ASP A 34 -5.49 42.41 30.72
N THR A 35 -5.58 43.68 31.10
CA THR A 35 -6.02 44.09 32.44
C THR A 35 -7.55 43.99 32.61
N GLN A 36 -8.31 43.75 31.54
CA GLN A 36 -9.78 43.61 31.57
C GLN A 36 -10.27 42.16 31.72
N LEU A 37 -9.38 41.16 31.65
CA LEU A 37 -9.69 39.75 31.97
C LEU A 37 -9.86 39.59 33.49
N ARG A 38 -10.97 40.09 34.05
CA ARG A 38 -11.28 40.08 35.50
C ARG A 38 -12.34 39.07 35.90
N ALA A 39 -12.34 37.89 35.28
CA ALA A 39 -12.80 36.68 35.97
C ALA A 39 -11.53 35.91 36.37
N SER A 40 -11.28 35.74 37.68
CA SER A 40 -10.10 35.05 38.22
C SER A 40 -9.90 33.66 37.59
N ASP A 41 -10.98 33.01 37.18
CA ASP A 41 -11.00 31.68 36.60
C ASP A 41 -10.67 31.68 35.09
N GLU A 42 -10.95 32.76 34.36
CA GLU A 42 -10.77 32.83 32.90
C GLU A 42 -9.29 32.95 32.53
N ALA A 43 -8.53 33.77 33.25
CA ALA A 43 -7.08 33.87 33.06
C ALA A 43 -6.38 32.54 33.36
N ALA A 44 -6.78 31.87 34.45
CA ALA A 44 -6.24 30.57 34.84
C ALA A 44 -6.58 29.46 33.81
N HIS A 45 -7.81 29.46 33.30
CA HIS A 45 -8.24 28.54 32.24
C HIS A 45 -7.45 28.76 30.94
N LEU A 46 -7.32 30.01 30.49
CA LEU A 46 -6.57 30.35 29.27
C LEU A 46 -5.08 30.03 29.39
N GLU A 47 -4.49 30.21 30.56
CA GLU A 47 -3.12 29.76 30.83
C GLU A 47 -3.00 28.22 30.80
N GLY A 48 -4.01 27.50 31.31
CA GLY A 48 -4.12 26.05 31.18
C GLY A 48 -4.18 25.60 29.72
N VAL A 49 -5.00 26.25 28.91
CA VAL A 49 -5.09 26.00 27.46
C VAL A 49 -3.74 26.25 26.77
N ALA A 50 -3.05 27.35 27.08
CA ALA A 50 -1.73 27.65 26.52
C ALA A 50 -0.70 26.56 26.86
N ARG A 51 -0.67 26.06 28.11
CA ARG A 51 0.22 24.95 28.51
C ARG A 51 -0.11 23.64 27.79
N ILE A 52 -1.39 23.32 27.61
CA ILE A 52 -1.80 22.11 26.89
C ILE A 52 -1.38 22.21 25.41
N LEU A 53 -1.59 23.36 24.78
CA LEU A 53 -1.16 23.61 23.40
C LEU A 53 0.36 23.52 23.24
N GLU A 54 1.14 24.06 24.18
CA GLU A 54 2.60 23.96 24.15
C GLU A 54 3.07 22.50 24.31
N SER A 55 2.47 21.76 25.25
CA SER A 55 2.75 20.34 25.47
C SER A 55 2.43 19.50 24.23
N TYR A 56 1.28 19.76 23.60
CA TYR A 56 0.87 19.07 22.37
C TYR A 56 1.79 19.37 21.20
N LEU A 57 2.14 20.65 20.97
CA LEU A 57 3.08 21.05 19.92
C LEU A 57 4.46 20.41 20.13
N ARG A 58 4.92 20.30 21.38
CA ARG A 58 6.18 19.62 21.73
C ARG A 58 6.14 18.13 21.42
N LYS A 59 5.01 17.45 21.68
CA LYS A 59 4.80 16.05 21.29
C LYS A 59 4.83 15.86 19.78
N ILE A 60 4.14 16.73 19.03
CA ILE A 60 4.17 16.71 17.55
C ILE A 60 5.60 16.93 17.04
N ALA A 61 6.30 17.94 17.56
CA ALA A 61 7.69 18.20 17.17
C ALA A 61 8.59 16.98 17.42
N LYS A 62 8.40 16.29 18.54
CA LYS A 62 9.12 15.04 18.84
C LYS A 62 8.82 13.95 17.81
N ILE A 63 7.55 13.69 17.50
CA ILE A 63 7.15 12.70 16.48
C ILE A 63 7.79 13.03 15.12
N ILE A 64 7.78 14.30 14.71
CA ILE A 64 8.39 14.75 13.45
C ILE A 64 9.90 14.50 13.46
N THR A 65 10.59 14.79 14.56
CA THR A 65 12.04 14.49 14.67
C THR A 65 12.33 12.99 14.63
N GLU A 66 11.50 12.16 15.24
CA GLU A 66 11.63 10.70 15.19
C GLU A 66 11.41 10.19 13.76
N LEU A 67 10.38 10.65 13.06
CA LEU A 67 10.12 10.32 11.65
C LEU A 67 11.28 10.72 10.74
N ARG A 68 11.85 11.92 10.92
CA ARG A 68 13.05 12.37 10.20
C ARG A 68 14.23 11.43 10.45
N SER A 69 14.47 11.04 11.70
CA SER A 69 15.57 10.13 12.06
C SER A 69 15.45 8.75 11.39
N VAL A 70 14.23 8.17 11.39
CA VAL A 70 13.95 6.88 10.76
C VAL A 70 14.17 6.97 9.25
N ARG A 71 13.69 8.04 8.62
CA ARG A 71 13.88 8.25 7.18
C ARG A 71 15.36 8.39 6.81
N VAL A 72 16.13 9.19 7.55
CA VAL A 72 17.58 9.36 7.30
C VAL A 72 18.31 8.03 7.44
N ARG A 73 17.97 7.22 8.45
CA ARG A 73 18.53 5.86 8.59
C ARG A 73 18.18 5.00 7.37
N LYS A 74 16.90 4.97 6.96
CA LYS A 74 16.43 4.18 5.82
C LYS A 74 17.08 4.60 4.49
N THR A 75 17.24 5.90 4.24
CA THR A 75 17.91 6.38 3.02
C THR A 75 19.40 6.05 3.02
N ALA A 76 20.08 6.12 4.18
CA ALA A 76 21.46 5.68 4.31
C ALA A 76 21.63 4.18 4.05
N GLU A 77 20.76 3.34 4.60
CA GLU A 77 20.77 1.88 4.36
C GLU A 77 20.49 1.53 2.90
N MET A 78 19.48 2.16 2.28
CA MET A 78 19.18 2.01 0.86
C MET A 78 20.39 2.38 -0.01
N LYS A 79 21.05 3.51 0.28
CA LYS A 79 22.27 3.94 -0.45
C LYS A 79 23.41 2.94 -0.30
N LYS A 80 23.60 2.34 0.89
CA LYS A 80 24.57 1.25 1.10
C LYS A 80 24.21 0.01 0.26
N MET A 81 22.95 -0.41 0.27
CA MET A 81 22.47 -1.57 -0.49
C MET A 81 22.66 -1.39 -2.00
N ILE A 82 22.31 -0.21 -2.54
CA ILE A 82 22.52 0.12 -3.96
C ILE A 82 24.00 0.06 -4.29
N ARG A 83 24.88 0.69 -3.48
CA ARG A 83 26.34 0.63 -3.69
C ARG A 83 26.85 -0.81 -3.70
N LEU A 84 26.39 -1.64 -2.76
CA LEU A 84 26.81 -3.04 -2.67
C LEU A 84 26.34 -3.83 -3.90
N SER A 85 25.08 -3.66 -4.31
CA SER A 85 24.51 -4.28 -5.51
C SER A 85 25.29 -3.88 -6.77
N THR A 86 25.62 -2.60 -6.95
CA THR A 86 26.44 -2.12 -8.07
C THR A 86 27.83 -2.75 -8.04
N LEU A 87 28.47 -2.83 -6.87
CA LEU A 87 29.78 -3.45 -6.73
C LEU A 87 29.76 -4.93 -7.13
N VAL A 88 28.73 -5.67 -6.69
CA VAL A 88 28.52 -7.09 -7.04
C VAL A 88 28.31 -7.26 -8.54
N GLN A 89 27.52 -6.40 -9.19
CA GLN A 89 27.30 -6.43 -10.64
C GLN A 89 28.60 -6.16 -11.42
N ILE A 90 29.40 -5.19 -10.97
CA ILE A 90 30.72 -4.90 -11.57
C ILE A 90 31.64 -6.12 -11.45
N HIS A 91 31.71 -6.74 -10.27
CA HIS A 91 32.55 -7.91 -10.05
C HIS A 91 32.08 -9.12 -10.88
N LYS A 92 30.77 -9.36 -10.96
CA LYS A 92 30.19 -10.41 -11.81
C LYS A 92 30.49 -10.18 -13.29
N ASN A 93 30.40 -8.94 -13.77
CA ASN A 93 30.75 -8.60 -15.14
C ASN A 93 32.26 -8.77 -15.40
N LYS A 94 33.11 -8.44 -14.43
CA LYS A 94 34.55 -8.67 -14.52
C LYS A 94 34.87 -10.16 -14.65
N LEU A 95 34.31 -11.00 -13.78
CA LEU A 95 34.43 -12.46 -13.84
C LEU A 95 33.92 -13.03 -15.17
N ARG A 96 32.79 -12.52 -15.69
CA ARG A 96 32.27 -12.93 -17.00
C ARG A 96 33.24 -12.56 -18.14
N ASN A 97 33.82 -11.36 -18.09
CA ASN A 97 34.77 -10.92 -19.11
C ASN A 97 36.10 -11.69 -19.03
N GLU A 98 36.56 -12.03 -17.82
CA GLU A 98 37.73 -12.88 -17.60
C GLU A 98 37.49 -14.32 -18.09
N ALA A 99 36.28 -14.86 -17.93
CA ALA A 99 35.90 -16.17 -18.47
C ALA A 99 35.84 -16.19 -20.00
N LEU A 100 35.29 -15.13 -20.63
CA LEU A 100 35.25 -15.00 -22.09
C LEU A 100 36.65 -14.80 -22.69
N ALA A 101 37.55 -14.10 -22.00
CA ALA A 101 38.94 -13.91 -22.44
C ALA A 101 39.74 -15.23 -22.42
N HIS A 102 39.44 -16.14 -21.48
CA HIS A 102 40.05 -17.47 -21.45
C HIS A 102 39.50 -18.43 -22.52
N GLU A 103 38.30 -18.20 -23.06
CA GLU A 103 37.77 -18.98 -24.19
C GLU A 103 38.37 -18.52 -25.53
N ASP A 104 38.70 -17.23 -25.70
CA ASP A 104 39.37 -16.70 -26.91
C ASP A 104 40.86 -17.08 -27.00
N GLU A 105 41.57 -17.27 -25.88
CA GLU A 105 42.97 -17.74 -25.91
C GLU A 105 43.11 -19.24 -26.23
N SER A 106 42.04 -20.04 -26.15
CA SER A 106 42.07 -21.45 -26.53
C SER A 106 41.79 -21.70 -28.03
N ASN A 107 41.45 -20.67 -28.81
CA ASN A 107 41.07 -20.81 -30.22
C ASN A 107 41.89 -19.92 -31.17
N GLY A 108 43.01 -19.39 -30.71
CA GLY A 108 43.89 -18.49 -31.46
C GLY A 108 45.10 -19.19 -32.07
N ASP A 109 44.90 -20.17 -32.95
CA ASP A 109 45.94 -20.56 -33.92
C ASP A 109 45.29 -20.96 -35.24
N GLU A 110 44.89 -19.98 -36.06
CA GLU A 110 45.12 -20.00 -37.50
C GLU A 110 44.66 -18.69 -38.19
N ASN A 111 45.53 -18.23 -39.09
CA ASN A 111 45.30 -17.28 -40.18
C ASN A 111 45.34 -15.77 -39.89
N GLN A 112 46.59 -15.33 -39.81
CA GLN A 112 47.01 -14.01 -40.27
C GLN A 112 47.10 -13.96 -41.80
N THR A 113 46.15 -13.34 -42.50
CA THR A 113 46.40 -12.45 -43.66
C THR A 113 45.10 -11.92 -44.26
N LYS A 114 44.83 -10.62 -44.10
CA LYS A 114 44.70 -9.67 -45.23
C LYS A 114 44.41 -8.26 -44.74
N LEU A 115 45.38 -7.41 -45.04
CA LEU A 115 45.42 -5.97 -44.96
C LEU A 115 44.62 -5.38 -46.14
N ASP A 116 43.67 -4.46 -45.87
CA ASP A 116 43.44 -3.21 -46.60
C ASP A 116 42.15 -2.55 -46.04
N ARG A 117 42.22 -1.40 -45.37
CA ARG A 117 42.32 -0.03 -45.92
C ARG A 117 40.99 0.52 -46.47
N PHE A 118 40.26 1.28 -45.66
CA PHE A 118 39.83 2.69 -45.88
C PHE A 118 38.63 3.09 -45.00
N HIS A 119 38.92 3.93 -44.00
CA HIS A 119 38.23 5.18 -43.64
C HIS A 119 36.73 5.40 -43.95
N ARG A 120 36.01 5.81 -42.89
CA ARG A 120 35.32 7.13 -42.72
C ARG A 120 33.80 7.08 -42.53
N GLU A 121 33.41 7.67 -41.39
CA GLU A 121 32.14 8.31 -41.05
C GLU A 121 30.83 7.52 -41.22
N THR A 122 30.21 7.17 -40.10
CA THR A 122 28.76 7.37 -39.93
C THR A 122 28.45 7.72 -38.47
N SER A 123 28.08 8.98 -38.28
CA SER A 123 27.24 9.42 -37.18
C SER A 123 25.82 8.86 -37.37
N SER A 124 25.07 8.82 -36.28
CA SER A 124 23.65 8.43 -36.15
C SER A 124 23.30 6.95 -36.31
N ASN A 125 23.08 6.27 -35.18
CA ASN A 125 21.72 5.88 -34.83
C ASN A 125 21.59 5.53 -33.34
N SER A 126 20.78 6.36 -32.68
CA SER A 126 20.10 6.11 -31.42
C SER A 126 19.32 4.79 -31.45
N VAL A 127 19.44 3.99 -30.40
CA VAL A 127 18.50 2.89 -30.13
C VAL A 127 17.85 3.09 -28.74
N PRO A 128 16.53 2.89 -28.61
CA PRO A 128 15.70 3.47 -27.54
C PRO A 128 15.44 2.50 -26.38
N LEU A 129 15.03 3.08 -25.25
CA LEU A 129 14.39 2.39 -24.13
C LEU A 129 13.08 1.69 -24.56
N PRO A 130 12.72 0.53 -23.97
CA PRO A 130 11.33 0.09 -23.93
C PRO A 130 10.59 0.75 -22.76
N GLN A 131 9.69 1.68 -23.07
CA GLN A 131 8.49 1.96 -22.29
C GLN A 131 7.34 1.20 -22.94
N GLU A 132 6.59 0.39 -22.19
CA GLU A 132 5.26 -0.02 -22.61
C GLU A 132 4.21 0.54 -21.64
N SER A 133 3.36 1.38 -22.23
CA SER A 133 2.19 1.99 -21.63
C SER A 133 0.96 1.26 -22.16
N THR A 134 0.10 0.86 -21.23
CA THR A 134 -1.37 0.94 -21.28
C THR A 134 -2.04 1.19 -22.65
N SER A 135 -2.82 0.21 -23.12
CA SER A 135 -4.16 0.32 -23.74
C SER A 135 -4.49 -1.01 -24.41
N GLY A 136 -5.69 -1.55 -24.50
CA GLY A 136 -7.03 -1.20 -24.05
C GLY A 136 -7.89 -2.29 -24.69
N LEU A 137 -8.52 -3.17 -23.89
CA LEU A 137 -9.31 -4.27 -24.46
C LEU A 137 -10.78 -3.91 -24.60
N ARG A 138 -11.21 -4.09 -25.85
CA ARG A 138 -12.49 -3.81 -26.47
C ARG A 138 -13.59 -4.76 -25.95
N LYS A 139 -14.68 -4.11 -25.54
CA LYS A 139 -16.06 -4.56 -25.34
C LYS A 139 -16.52 -5.70 -26.27
N ARG A 140 -17.09 -6.77 -25.70
CA ARG A 140 -18.09 -7.63 -26.34
C ARG A 140 -19.14 -8.08 -25.31
N ARG A 141 -20.40 -8.05 -25.73
CA ARG A 141 -21.62 -8.19 -24.92
C ARG A 141 -22.47 -9.29 -25.56
N SER A 142 -22.87 -10.29 -24.78
CA SER A 142 -24.03 -11.19 -24.91
C SER A 142 -23.81 -12.28 -23.83
N GLY A 143 -24.63 -12.51 -22.81
CA GLY A 143 -26.07 -12.36 -22.71
C GLY A 143 -26.73 -13.70 -23.00
N GLU A 144 -26.74 -14.64 -22.06
CA GLU A 144 -27.82 -15.62 -21.92
C GLU A 144 -27.88 -16.20 -20.51
N LYS A 145 -29.12 -16.34 -20.02
CA LYS A 145 -29.53 -16.77 -18.68
C LYS A 145 -29.48 -18.29 -18.56
N GLY A 146 -29.21 -18.76 -17.34
CA GLY A 146 -29.49 -20.12 -16.92
C GLY A 146 -29.46 -20.19 -15.40
N ASP A 147 -30.64 -20.09 -14.81
CA ASP A 147 -30.91 -20.30 -13.38
C ASP A 147 -30.44 -21.69 -12.93
N VAL A 148 -30.05 -21.80 -11.64
CA VAL A 148 -30.69 -22.69 -10.64
C VAL A 148 -29.79 -22.83 -9.40
N ASN A 149 -30.31 -22.30 -8.28
CA ASN A 149 -30.27 -22.73 -6.86
C ASN A 149 -29.53 -24.05 -6.53
N ARG A 150 -28.97 -24.30 -5.34
CA ARG A 150 -29.56 -24.11 -4.00
C ARG A 150 -28.54 -24.55 -2.92
N THR A 151 -28.52 -23.78 -1.84
CA THR A 151 -28.25 -24.10 -0.41
C THR A 151 -27.57 -25.41 0.03
N THR A 152 -26.59 -25.20 0.90
CA THR A 152 -25.90 -26.06 1.86
C THR A 152 -26.77 -26.58 3.03
N LYS A 153 -26.23 -27.64 3.68
CA LYS A 153 -26.57 -28.32 4.96
C LYS A 153 -27.58 -29.48 4.84
N GLU A 154 -27.37 -30.68 5.36
CA GLU A 154 -26.73 -31.08 6.63
C GLU A 154 -26.32 -32.58 6.60
N GLU A 155 -25.21 -32.86 7.29
CA GLU A 155 -24.87 -34.04 8.11
C GLU A 155 -24.93 -35.51 7.63
N GLN A 156 -23.72 -36.09 7.70
CA GLN A 156 -23.34 -37.29 8.48
C GLN A 156 -23.44 -38.71 7.87
N SER A 157 -22.30 -39.38 8.08
CA SER A 157 -22.10 -40.81 8.34
C SER A 157 -21.65 -41.69 7.16
N GLU A 158 -20.39 -42.12 7.30
CA GLU A 158 -19.72 -43.22 6.63
C GLU A 158 -20.57 -44.51 6.66
N VAL A 159 -20.71 -45.19 5.51
CA VAL A 159 -20.48 -46.64 5.33
C VAL A 159 -20.06 -46.88 3.86
N ALA A 160 -19.09 -47.78 3.67
CA ALA A 160 -18.38 -48.22 2.46
C ALA A 160 -19.14 -48.30 1.11
N PRO A 161 -18.42 -48.26 -0.04
CA PRO A 161 -19.04 -48.27 -1.36
C PRO A 161 -19.54 -49.67 -1.74
N PHE A 162 -20.85 -49.79 -1.93
CA PHE A 162 -21.48 -50.85 -2.70
C PHE A 162 -21.81 -50.26 -4.09
N VAL A 163 -21.00 -50.59 -5.09
CA VAL A 163 -21.34 -50.36 -6.49
C VAL A 163 -21.74 -51.71 -7.10
N GLU A 164 -23.01 -52.04 -6.90
CA GLU A 164 -23.76 -53.00 -7.70
C GLU A 164 -23.88 -52.45 -9.12
N GLY A 165 -23.09 -52.97 -10.05
CA GLY A 165 -23.05 -52.40 -11.39
C GLY A 165 -22.27 -53.18 -12.44
N TYR A 166 -22.02 -54.47 -12.26
CA TYR A 166 -21.57 -55.35 -13.36
C TYR A 166 -22.21 -56.72 -13.23
N ARG A 167 -23.37 -56.91 -13.87
CA ARG A 167 -23.79 -58.25 -14.30
C ARG A 167 -22.97 -58.57 -15.54
N LEU A 168 -22.01 -59.49 -15.38
CA LEU A 168 -21.30 -60.13 -16.47
C LEU A 168 -22.34 -60.82 -17.37
N ALA A 169 -22.61 -60.22 -18.53
CA ALA A 169 -23.24 -60.93 -19.61
C ALA A 169 -22.27 -62.05 -20.02
N GLU A 170 -22.71 -63.28 -19.83
CA GLU A 170 -22.02 -64.49 -20.28
C GLU A 170 -21.57 -64.33 -21.74
N ASP A 171 -20.25 -64.27 -21.87
CA ASP A 171 -19.42 -64.62 -23.02
C ASP A 171 -20.14 -65.40 -24.11
N ARG A 172 -20.71 -64.67 -25.08
CA ARG A 172 -20.74 -65.08 -26.48
C ARG A 172 -19.68 -64.28 -27.22
N TRP A 173 -18.42 -64.65 -26.99
CA TRP A 173 -17.36 -64.33 -27.93
C TRP A 173 -17.51 -65.30 -29.09
N GLU A 174 -18.20 -64.85 -30.15
CA GLU A 174 -18.00 -65.45 -31.46
C GLU A 174 -16.50 -65.46 -31.73
N GLN A 175 -16.02 -66.64 -32.12
CA GLN A 175 -14.62 -66.91 -32.43
C GLN A 175 -14.17 -65.97 -33.53
N ILE A 176 -13.57 -64.84 -33.13
CA ILE A 176 -12.73 -64.06 -34.02
C ILE A 176 -11.62 -65.02 -34.41
N PRO A 177 -11.45 -65.33 -35.71
CA PRO A 177 -10.41 -66.25 -36.13
C PRO A 177 -9.08 -65.73 -35.61
N ALA A 178 -8.30 -66.61 -34.99
CA ALA A 178 -6.94 -66.37 -34.53
C ALA A 178 -6.07 -65.98 -35.74
N SER A 179 -6.17 -64.73 -36.16
CA SER A 179 -5.26 -64.10 -37.09
C SER A 179 -4.21 -63.40 -36.25
N THR A 180 -3.01 -64.01 -36.29
CA THR A 180 -1.72 -63.55 -35.77
C THR A 180 -1.59 -63.44 -34.26
N ASP A 181 -1.58 -64.59 -33.56
CA ASP A 181 -0.57 -64.83 -32.51
C ASP A 181 0.79 -65.06 -33.22
N GLU A 182 1.24 -64.06 -33.97
CA GLU A 182 2.64 -64.00 -34.35
C GLU A 182 3.37 -63.65 -33.05
N PRO A 183 4.34 -64.46 -32.58
CA PRO A 183 5.07 -64.11 -31.37
C PRO A 183 5.68 -62.74 -31.63
N LEU A 184 5.24 -61.73 -30.86
CA LEU A 184 5.74 -60.36 -30.93
C LEU A 184 7.23 -60.42 -31.19
N SER A 185 7.67 -59.77 -32.27
CA SER A 185 9.10 -59.68 -32.56
C SER A 185 9.79 -59.15 -31.30
N GLU A 186 11.01 -59.64 -31.02
CA GLU A 186 11.79 -59.21 -29.86
C GLU A 186 11.79 -57.65 -29.76
N GLU A 187 11.83 -56.99 -30.93
CA GLU A 187 11.70 -55.54 -31.11
C GLU A 187 10.35 -54.95 -30.61
N GLU A 188 9.21 -55.56 -30.94
CA GLU A 188 7.87 -55.08 -30.57
C GLU A 188 7.61 -55.28 -29.08
N ARG A 189 8.14 -56.36 -28.50
CA ARG A 189 8.08 -56.63 -27.05
C ARG A 189 8.89 -55.59 -26.28
N VAL A 190 10.08 -55.24 -26.77
CA VAL A 190 10.90 -54.18 -26.20
C VAL A 190 10.22 -52.82 -26.31
N GLN A 191 9.59 -52.53 -27.45
CA GLN A 191 8.84 -51.28 -27.65
C GLN A 191 7.64 -51.17 -26.70
N MET A 192 6.88 -52.25 -26.48
CA MET A 192 5.79 -52.29 -25.51
C MET A 192 6.26 -52.10 -24.06
N VAL A 193 7.40 -52.72 -23.69
CA VAL A 193 7.99 -52.54 -22.35
C VAL A 193 8.41 -51.09 -22.15
N ALA A 194 9.07 -50.49 -23.15
CA ALA A 194 9.46 -49.09 -23.12
C ALA A 194 8.26 -48.12 -23.08
N GLU A 195 7.16 -48.45 -23.78
CA GLU A 195 5.93 -47.65 -23.73
C GLU A 195 5.25 -47.72 -22.36
N ASN A 196 5.16 -48.91 -21.77
CA ASN A 196 4.64 -49.09 -20.42
C ASN A 196 5.48 -48.31 -19.39
N GLU A 197 6.81 -48.42 -19.47
CA GLU A 197 7.72 -47.66 -18.60
C GLU A 197 7.48 -46.14 -18.72
N LYS A 198 7.27 -45.65 -19.95
CA LYS A 198 6.94 -44.25 -20.21
C LYS A 198 5.58 -43.84 -19.63
N LEU A 199 4.57 -44.71 -19.67
CA LEU A 199 3.26 -44.45 -19.05
C LEU A 199 3.37 -44.38 -17.53
N TYR A 200 4.12 -45.29 -16.91
CA TYR A 200 4.39 -45.25 -15.48
C TYR A 200 5.16 -43.99 -15.07
N ALA A 201 6.14 -43.55 -15.87
CA ALA A 201 6.86 -42.30 -15.64
C ALA A 201 5.94 -41.07 -15.71
N LYS A 202 5.02 -41.03 -16.69
CA LYS A 202 4.01 -39.96 -16.78
C LYS A 202 3.05 -39.97 -15.61
N LEU A 203 2.59 -41.14 -15.17
CA LEU A 203 1.70 -41.28 -14.02
C LEU A 203 2.39 -40.78 -12.74
N ALA A 204 3.64 -41.18 -12.51
CA ALA A 204 4.44 -40.72 -11.37
C ALA A 204 4.67 -39.20 -11.40
N GLN A 205 4.86 -38.62 -12.59
CA GLN A 205 4.96 -37.17 -12.75
C GLN A 205 3.64 -36.47 -12.39
N VAL A 206 2.51 -36.92 -12.95
CA VAL A 206 1.19 -36.34 -12.66
C VAL A 206 0.86 -36.43 -11.17
N ASP A 207 1.20 -37.55 -10.51
CA ASP A 207 1.03 -37.72 -9.07
C ASP A 207 1.86 -36.69 -8.27
N SER A 208 3.11 -36.48 -8.66
CA SER A 208 3.97 -35.46 -8.05
C SER A 208 3.42 -34.03 -8.25
N ASP A 209 2.81 -33.75 -9.39
CA ASP A 209 2.18 -32.46 -9.70
C ASP A 209 0.88 -32.27 -8.89
N ILE A 210 0.07 -33.31 -8.70
CA ILE A 210 -1.12 -33.29 -7.85
C ILE A 210 -0.75 -32.95 -6.40
N LEU A 211 0.28 -33.61 -5.85
CA LEU A 211 0.78 -33.32 -4.50
C LEU A 211 1.27 -31.87 -4.37
N ARG A 212 1.89 -31.33 -5.41
CA ARG A 212 2.32 -29.93 -5.45
C ARG A 212 1.11 -28.98 -5.47
N ILE A 213 0.09 -29.28 -6.27
CA ILE A 213 -1.15 -28.49 -6.33
C ILE A 213 -1.88 -28.54 -4.98
N GLU A 214 -1.97 -29.70 -4.35
CA GLU A 214 -2.59 -29.85 -3.02
C GLU A 214 -1.91 -28.94 -2.00
N LYS A 215 -0.57 -28.92 -1.97
CA LYS A 215 0.20 -28.06 -1.08
C LYS A 215 -0.04 -26.57 -1.36
N GLN A 216 -0.09 -26.16 -2.62
CA GLN A 216 -0.37 -24.78 -3.00
C GLN A 216 -1.82 -24.38 -2.65
N MET A 217 -2.78 -25.27 -2.88
CA MET A 217 -4.19 -25.04 -2.53
C MET A 217 -4.37 -24.90 -1.02
N ASN A 218 -3.67 -25.72 -0.21
CA ASN A 218 -3.67 -25.59 1.24
C ASN A 218 -3.11 -24.23 1.69
N GLN A 219 -2.03 -23.75 1.04
CA GLN A 219 -1.49 -22.41 1.31
C GLN A 219 -2.48 -21.30 0.93
N ILE A 220 -3.14 -21.41 -0.23
CA ILE A 220 -4.17 -20.45 -0.66
C ILE A 220 -5.34 -20.43 0.31
N HIS A 221 -5.79 -21.60 0.78
CA HIS A 221 -6.85 -21.71 1.77
C HIS A 221 -6.49 -20.96 3.07
N ARG A 222 -5.28 -21.16 3.60
CA ARG A 222 -4.80 -20.43 4.79
C ARG A 222 -4.76 -18.91 4.59
N LEU A 223 -4.30 -18.48 3.41
CA LEU A 223 -4.29 -17.06 3.06
C LEU A 223 -5.72 -16.51 2.94
N GLN A 224 -6.65 -17.27 2.37
CA GLN A 224 -8.04 -16.88 2.22
C GLN A 224 -8.76 -16.78 3.57
N GLU A 225 -8.49 -17.70 4.49
CA GLU A 225 -8.99 -17.66 5.87
C GLU A 225 -8.49 -16.40 6.60
N THR A 226 -7.17 -16.16 6.53
CA THR A 226 -6.56 -14.95 7.13
C THR A 226 -7.10 -13.67 6.49
N PHE A 227 -7.29 -13.68 5.16
CA PHE A 227 -7.83 -12.54 4.44
C PHE A 227 -9.28 -12.24 4.85
N ALA A 228 -10.13 -13.27 4.95
CA ALA A 228 -11.51 -13.11 5.39
C ALA A 228 -11.59 -12.54 6.82
N GLU A 229 -10.75 -13.04 7.74
CA GLU A 229 -10.64 -12.51 9.10
C GLU A 229 -10.25 -11.03 9.08
N LYS A 230 -9.22 -10.66 8.31
CA LYS A 230 -8.72 -9.28 8.24
C LYS A 230 -9.70 -8.32 7.57
N VAL A 231 -10.48 -8.78 6.60
CA VAL A 231 -11.54 -7.96 5.98
C VAL A 231 -12.67 -7.69 6.98
N LEU A 232 -13.06 -8.67 7.79
CA LEU A 232 -14.07 -8.49 8.85
C LEU A 232 -13.58 -7.57 9.98
N ASP A 233 -12.30 -7.67 10.36
CA ASP A 233 -11.69 -6.72 11.29
C ASP A 233 -11.70 -5.30 10.72
N GLN A 234 -11.30 -5.15 9.46
CA GLN A 234 -11.25 -3.86 8.79
C GLN A 234 -12.64 -3.21 8.66
N GLU A 235 -13.70 -3.99 8.42
CA GLU A 235 -15.08 -3.49 8.39
C GLU A 235 -15.46 -2.83 9.73
N ARG A 236 -15.12 -3.47 10.85
CA ARG A 236 -15.38 -2.92 12.20
C ARG A 236 -14.58 -1.64 12.45
N ASP A 237 -13.31 -1.64 12.07
CA ASP A 237 -12.44 -0.46 12.21
C ASP A 237 -12.95 0.73 11.38
N ILE A 238 -13.39 0.48 10.14
CA ILE A 238 -13.96 1.52 9.26
C ILE A 238 -15.21 2.12 9.90
N ASN A 239 -16.11 1.30 10.44
CA ASN A 239 -17.32 1.79 11.09
C ASN A 239 -17.00 2.66 12.31
N PHE A 240 -16.06 2.23 13.16
CA PHE A 240 -15.62 3.00 14.32
C PHE A 240 -15.00 4.35 13.94
N VAL A 241 -14.10 4.35 12.94
CA VAL A 241 -13.48 5.58 12.42
C VAL A 241 -14.53 6.49 11.78
N SER A 242 -15.50 5.93 11.05
CA SER A 242 -16.59 6.68 10.43
C SER A 242 -17.45 7.40 11.48
N GLU A 243 -17.90 6.68 12.50
CA GLU A 243 -18.69 7.24 13.60
C GLU A 243 -17.92 8.33 14.35
N THR A 244 -16.66 8.06 14.73
CA THR A 244 -15.79 9.03 15.41
C THR A 244 -15.56 10.27 14.54
N THR A 245 -15.40 10.10 13.22
CA THR A 245 -15.22 11.21 12.27
C THR A 245 -16.48 12.06 12.19
N VAL A 246 -17.66 11.45 12.12
CA VAL A 246 -18.94 12.17 12.11
C VAL A 246 -19.11 12.99 13.39
N HIS A 247 -18.82 12.39 14.56
CA HIS A 247 -18.86 13.12 15.83
C HIS A 247 -17.85 14.27 15.89
N SER A 248 -16.62 14.05 15.41
CA SER A 248 -15.62 15.12 15.34
C SER A 248 -16.05 16.26 14.41
N VAL A 249 -16.68 15.94 13.27
CA VAL A 249 -17.19 16.93 12.33
C VAL A 249 -18.33 17.73 12.96
N GLU A 250 -19.26 17.08 13.65
CA GLU A 250 -20.37 17.79 14.31
C GLU A 250 -19.86 18.67 15.46
N ASN A 251 -18.92 18.18 16.27
CA ASN A 251 -18.29 18.96 17.34
C ASN A 251 -17.59 20.22 16.80
N ILE A 252 -16.90 20.11 15.65
CA ILE A 252 -16.27 21.27 14.99
C ILE A 252 -17.33 22.22 14.45
N ARG A 253 -18.41 21.69 13.86
CA ARG A 253 -19.52 22.50 13.33
C ARG A 253 -20.19 23.31 14.43
N GLU A 254 -20.51 22.66 15.55
CA GLU A 254 -21.09 23.30 16.72
C GLU A 254 -20.13 24.33 17.34
N GLY A 255 -18.85 23.97 17.52
CA GLY A 255 -17.83 24.89 18.01
C GLY A 255 -17.69 26.15 17.15
N ASN A 256 -17.76 26.02 15.82
CA ASN A 256 -17.74 27.17 14.92
C ASN A 256 -18.96 28.08 15.09
N GLU A 257 -20.14 27.50 15.33
CA GLU A 257 -21.35 28.27 15.59
C GLU A 257 -21.27 29.01 16.92
N GLN A 258 -20.79 28.36 17.97
CA GLN A 258 -20.56 29.00 19.27
C GLN A 258 -19.54 30.16 19.18
N ILE A 259 -18.46 29.99 18.40
CA ILE A 259 -17.48 31.06 18.15
C ILE A 259 -18.17 32.25 17.46
N ARG A 260 -18.99 31.99 16.44
CA ARG A 260 -19.71 33.04 15.72
C ARG A 260 -20.66 33.80 16.66
N GLN A 261 -21.40 33.09 17.50
CA GLN A 261 -22.28 33.70 18.50
C GLN A 261 -21.51 34.52 19.53
N ALA A 262 -20.37 34.03 20.01
CA ALA A 262 -19.51 34.75 20.94
C ALA A 262 -18.97 36.06 20.34
N ILE A 263 -18.55 36.05 19.07
CA ILE A 263 -18.09 37.25 18.35
C ILE A 263 -19.21 38.28 18.24
N GLN A 264 -20.43 37.84 17.89
CA GLN A 264 -21.57 38.75 17.78
C GLN A 264 -21.95 39.37 19.14
N ASN A 265 -21.91 38.59 20.23
CA ASN A 265 -22.17 39.09 21.57
C ASN A 265 -21.12 40.11 22.04
N MET A 266 -19.84 39.89 21.72
CA MET A 266 -18.78 40.85 22.03
C MET A 266 -18.99 42.20 21.35
N ALA A 267 -19.47 42.23 20.10
CA ALA A 267 -19.75 43.46 19.39
C ALA A 267 -20.92 44.24 20.02
N SER A 268 -22.02 43.55 20.33
CA SER A 268 -23.19 44.14 21.01
C SER A 268 -22.82 44.77 22.36
N ARG A 269 -21.96 44.11 23.15
CA ARG A 269 -21.48 44.64 24.44
C ARG A 269 -20.70 45.95 24.28
N ARG A 270 -19.87 46.07 23.25
CA ARG A 270 -19.08 47.28 22.95
C ARG A 270 -19.98 48.46 22.55
N VAL A 271 -21.01 48.21 21.73
CA VAL A 271 -21.98 49.25 21.33
C VAL A 271 -22.75 49.77 22.55
N ILE A 272 -23.20 48.88 23.44
CA ILE A 272 -23.90 49.27 24.67
C ILE A 272 -23.01 50.11 25.59
N LEU A 273 -21.72 49.74 25.74
CA LEU A 273 -20.78 50.49 26.57
C LEU A 273 -20.54 51.91 26.01
N LEU A 274 -20.35 52.05 24.70
CA LEU A 274 -20.20 53.36 24.06
C LEU A 274 -21.45 54.23 24.24
N PHE A 275 -22.64 53.66 24.11
CA PHE A 275 -23.88 54.36 24.39
C PHE A 275 -23.95 54.86 25.84
N CYS A 276 -23.61 54.01 26.82
CA CYS A 276 -23.55 54.41 28.22
C CYS A 276 -22.55 55.53 28.48
N ILE A 277 -21.35 55.50 27.88
CA ILE A 277 -20.35 56.56 28.01
C ILE A 277 -20.89 57.89 27.49
N ILE A 278 -21.54 57.89 26.32
CA ILE A 278 -22.13 59.09 25.71
C ILE A 278 -23.21 59.68 26.62
N VAL A 279 -24.10 58.84 27.13
CA VAL A 279 -25.15 59.28 28.07
C VAL A 279 -24.53 59.84 29.35
N LEU A 280 -23.54 59.16 29.93
CA LEU A 280 -22.86 59.64 31.13
C LEU A 280 -22.14 60.98 30.91
N THR A 281 -21.45 61.13 29.79
CA THR A 281 -20.76 62.40 29.46
C THR A 281 -21.76 63.55 29.31
N PHE A 282 -22.91 63.34 28.66
CA PHE A 282 -23.96 64.34 28.63
C PHE A 282 -24.56 64.63 30.01
N THR A 283 -24.80 63.60 30.85
CA THR A 283 -25.28 63.84 32.22
C THR A 283 -24.29 64.65 33.06
N LEU A 284 -22.98 64.41 32.90
CA LEU A 284 -21.93 65.18 33.57
C LEU A 284 -21.85 66.61 33.02
N LEU A 285 -21.98 66.81 31.71
CA LEU A 285 -22.03 68.13 31.11
C LEU A 285 -23.24 68.95 31.61
N PHE A 286 -24.41 68.32 31.73
CA PHE A 286 -25.60 68.96 32.30
C PHE A 286 -25.44 69.25 33.79
N LEU A 287 -24.82 68.36 34.57
CA LEU A 287 -24.53 68.60 35.98
C LEU A 287 -23.53 69.76 36.17
N ASP A 288 -22.48 69.80 35.34
CA ASP A 288 -21.45 70.85 35.36
C ASP A 288 -22.04 72.20 34.92
N TRP A 289 -22.96 72.20 33.96
CA TRP A 289 -23.67 73.41 33.53
C TRP A 289 -24.73 73.89 34.53
N TYR A 290 -25.29 72.99 35.35
CA TYR A 290 -26.34 73.31 36.34
C TYR A 290 -25.79 73.60 37.74
N ASN A 291 -24.50 73.36 37.98
CA ASN A 291 -23.81 73.69 39.22
C ASN A 291 -22.91 74.92 38.98
N PRO A 292 -23.44 76.16 39.11
CA PRO A 292 -22.66 77.39 38.91
C PRO A 292 -21.51 77.57 39.91
#